data_AF-A0A497TCD1-F1
#
_entry.id   AF-A0A497TCD1-F1
#
_cell.length_a   1.000
_cell.length_b   1.000
_cell.length_c   1.000
_cell.angle_alpha   90.00
_cell.angle_beta   90.00
_cell.angle_gamma   90.00
#
_symmetry.space_group_name_H-M   'P 1'
#
loop_
_entity.id
_entity.type
_entity.pdbx_description
1 polymer ?
#
loop_
_entity_poly.entity_id
_entity_poly.type
_entity_poly.pdbx_seq_one_letter_code
_entity_poly.pdbx_strand_id
1 'polypeptide(L)'
;MVCDYEYDENRMRLKINCLGCVFGSSIEDFEECMARTIDKILEVKKVNSIVLVKNREYEYGPEQTRLLVEIAEVIENLIREKIISKKNMGPEWCDKYYPERVSTVQHIVIDLARRDPIGAYVETVREIRHVNMRIKREFSEKKRQCLEIYRDSVLEVIRKKFEATKLIQMVKDRLAGYHIGDRSLYREIFMPSVRPNFMLTRFMITPPKDGRSIDRYKV
;
A
#
# COMPACT_ATOMS: atom_id res chain seq x y z
N MET A 1 -13.57 5.35 16.67
CA MET A 1 -12.56 6.43 16.51
C MET A 1 -12.47 6.82 15.02
N VAL A 2 -11.80 7.90 14.61
CA VAL A 2 -11.62 8.19 13.16
C VAL A 2 -10.70 7.11 12.56
N CYS A 3 -11.10 6.47 11.47
CA CYS A 3 -10.38 5.34 10.86
C CYS A 3 -10.26 4.09 11.74
N ASP A 4 -11.24 3.90 12.62
CA ASP A 4 -11.45 2.62 13.31
C ASP A 4 -11.85 1.52 12.32
N TYR A 5 -11.69 0.25 12.69
CA TYR A 5 -12.10 -0.87 11.86
C TYR A 5 -12.93 -1.91 12.61
N GLU A 6 -13.84 -2.53 11.88
CA GLU A 6 -14.59 -3.71 12.28
C GLU A 6 -14.18 -4.86 11.36
N TYR A 7 -13.92 -6.04 11.93
CA TYR A 7 -13.57 -7.22 11.18
C TYR A 7 -14.61 -8.32 11.39
N ASP A 8 -15.22 -8.77 10.29
CA ASP A 8 -16.15 -9.90 10.28
C ASP A 8 -15.36 -11.17 9.90
N GLU A 9 -15.07 -12.02 10.89
CA GLU A 9 -14.30 -13.25 10.73
C GLU A 9 -14.97 -14.26 9.78
N ASN A 10 -16.31 -14.31 9.75
CA ASN A 10 -17.05 -15.29 8.94
C ASN A 10 -16.92 -14.97 7.45
N ARG A 11 -16.94 -13.67 7.11
CA ARG A 11 -16.84 -13.20 5.73
C ARG A 11 -15.43 -12.75 5.35
N MET A 12 -14.50 -12.74 6.31
CA MET A 12 -13.17 -12.14 6.20
C MET A 12 -13.25 -10.71 5.67
N ARG A 13 -14.21 -9.94 6.17
CA ARG A 13 -14.53 -8.60 5.66
C ARG A 13 -14.00 -7.54 6.61
N LEU A 14 -13.13 -6.68 6.10
CA LEU A 14 -12.55 -5.55 6.82
C LEU A 14 -13.36 -4.29 6.52
N LYS A 15 -14.06 -3.74 7.51
CA LYS A 15 -14.86 -2.52 7.38
C LYS A 15 -14.13 -1.39 8.09
N ILE A 16 -13.74 -0.34 7.37
CA ILE A 16 -12.98 0.80 7.91
C ILE A 16 -13.89 2.02 7.95
N ASN A 17 -14.00 2.64 9.12
CA ASN A 17 -14.82 3.83 9.33
C ASN A 17 -14.05 5.10 8.95
N CYS A 18 -14.34 5.67 7.79
CA CYS A 18 -13.76 6.91 7.28
C CYS A 18 -14.59 8.16 7.60
N LEU A 19 -15.61 8.07 8.47
CA LEU A 19 -16.37 9.24 8.92
C LEU A 19 -15.46 10.20 9.70
N GLY A 20 -15.48 11.47 9.32
CA GLY A 20 -14.60 12.49 9.92
C GLY A 20 -13.13 12.40 9.49
N CYS A 21 -12.77 11.50 8.57
CA CYS A 21 -11.42 11.51 8.00
C CYS A 21 -11.25 12.74 7.10
N VAL A 22 -10.18 13.50 7.34
CA VAL A 22 -9.77 14.65 6.51
C VAL A 22 -9.41 14.17 5.11
N PHE A 23 -8.83 12.97 5.02
CA PHE A 23 -8.57 12.26 3.77
C PHE A 23 -9.85 11.57 3.28
N GLY A 24 -9.99 11.36 1.97
CA GLY A 24 -11.18 10.71 1.42
C GLY A 24 -11.33 9.23 1.81
N SER A 25 -12.30 8.55 1.19
CA SER A 25 -12.64 7.15 1.45
C SER A 25 -12.38 6.27 0.21
N SER A 26 -11.30 6.54 -0.51
CA SER A 26 -10.92 5.90 -1.77
C SER A 26 -9.44 5.49 -1.69
N ILE A 27 -9.16 4.24 -2.05
CA ILE A 27 -7.80 3.67 -2.04
C ILE A 27 -7.04 4.20 -3.25
N GLU A 28 -7.75 4.34 -4.37
CA GLU A 28 -7.25 4.81 -5.65
C GLU A 28 -6.83 6.27 -5.66
N ASP A 29 -7.47 7.13 -4.86
CA ASP A 29 -7.20 8.57 -4.87
C ASP A 29 -6.29 9.04 -3.74
N PHE A 30 -6.29 8.35 -2.58
CA PHE A 30 -5.65 8.85 -1.37
C PHE A 30 -4.60 7.88 -0.83
N GLU A 31 -3.35 8.32 -0.79
CA GLU A 31 -2.22 7.54 -0.27
C GLU A 31 -2.37 7.16 1.19
N GLU A 32 -2.90 8.08 1.99
CA GLU A 32 -3.15 7.85 3.41
C GLU A 32 -4.24 6.81 3.65
N CYS A 33 -5.22 6.71 2.74
CA CYS A 33 -6.25 5.69 2.81
C CYS A 33 -5.68 4.31 2.48
N MET A 34 -4.84 4.23 1.44
CA MET A 34 -4.12 2.99 1.08
C MET A 34 -3.20 2.52 2.21
N ALA A 35 -2.39 3.42 2.79
CA ALA A 35 -1.46 3.08 3.87
C ALA A 35 -2.17 2.52 5.08
N ARG A 36 -3.23 3.20 5.55
CA ARG A 36 -4.05 2.72 6.67
C ARG A 36 -4.70 1.37 6.37
N THR A 37 -5.16 1.18 5.14
CA THR A 37 -5.77 -0.08 4.73
C THR A 37 -4.75 -1.22 4.78
N ILE A 38 -3.54 -1.01 4.27
CA ILE A 38 -2.45 -1.99 4.34
C ILE A 38 -2.04 -2.27 5.79
N ASP A 39 -1.94 -1.25 6.64
CA ASP A 39 -1.66 -1.42 8.07
C ASP A 39 -2.71 -2.31 8.75
N LYS A 40 -4.01 -2.11 8.43
CA LYS A 40 -5.08 -2.95 8.97
C LYS A 40 -5.08 -4.37 8.41
N ILE A 41 -4.69 -4.55 7.15
CA ILE A 41 -4.48 -5.88 6.58
C ILE A 41 -3.32 -6.59 7.30
N LEU A 42 -2.21 -5.90 7.61
CA LEU A 42 -1.08 -6.47 8.35
C LEU A 42 -1.48 -6.89 9.78
N GLU A 43 -2.36 -6.13 10.44
CA GLU A 43 -2.90 -6.45 11.77
C GLU A 43 -3.79 -7.71 11.76
N VAL A 44 -4.72 -7.80 10.79
CA VAL A 44 -5.77 -8.84 10.76
C VAL A 44 -5.35 -10.10 9.97
N LYS A 45 -4.48 -9.93 8.97
CA LYS A 45 -3.93 -10.92 8.03
C LYS A 45 -4.93 -11.51 7.03
N LYS A 46 -6.05 -12.07 7.50
CA LYS A 46 -7.03 -12.75 6.62
C LYS A 46 -8.11 -11.77 6.18
N VAL A 47 -7.97 -11.20 4.99
CA VAL A 47 -8.96 -10.25 4.44
C VAL A 47 -9.34 -10.65 3.02
N ASN A 48 -10.64 -10.83 2.78
CA ASN A 48 -11.22 -11.20 1.49
C ASN A 48 -12.02 -10.05 0.87
N SER A 49 -12.49 -9.08 1.65
CA SER A 49 -13.09 -7.86 1.13
C SER A 49 -12.83 -6.67 2.05
N ILE A 50 -12.74 -5.49 1.46
CA ILE A 50 -12.49 -4.24 2.19
C ILE A 50 -13.65 -3.30 1.92
N VAL A 51 -14.18 -2.67 2.97
CA VAL A 51 -15.27 -1.70 2.85
C VAL A 51 -14.92 -0.42 3.56
N LEU A 52 -14.81 0.66 2.80
CA LEU A 52 -14.57 2.00 3.33
C LEU A 52 -15.90 2.72 3.52
N VAL A 53 -16.16 3.16 4.75
CA VAL A 53 -17.46 3.72 5.14
C VAL A 53 -17.33 5.22 5.34
N LYS A 54 -18.07 6.00 4.55
CA LYS A 54 -18.27 7.44 4.77
C LYS A 54 -19.77 7.75 4.61
N ASN A 55 -20.12 8.69 3.74
CA ASN A 55 -21.51 8.94 3.33
C ASN A 55 -22.07 7.80 2.47
N ARG A 56 -21.17 7.08 1.78
CA ARG A 56 -21.42 5.87 1.00
C ARG A 56 -20.45 4.80 1.47
N GLU A 57 -20.79 3.54 1.23
CA GLU A 57 -19.90 2.40 1.42
C GLU A 57 -19.21 2.09 0.09
N TYR A 58 -17.88 2.06 0.09
CA TYR A 58 -17.04 1.68 -1.05
C TYR A 58 -16.52 0.27 -0.79
N GLU A 59 -17.03 -0.71 -1.53
CA GLU A 59 -16.71 -2.13 -1.35
C GLU A 59 -15.72 -2.60 -2.43
N TYR A 60 -14.54 -3.01 -1.99
CA TYR A 60 -13.52 -3.65 -2.81
C TYR A 60 -13.69 -5.16 -2.68
N GLY A 61 -13.94 -5.82 -3.82
CA GLY A 61 -14.13 -7.26 -3.87
C GLY A 61 -12.82 -8.05 -3.75
N PRO A 62 -12.92 -9.40 -3.71
CA PRO A 62 -11.79 -10.29 -3.49
C PRO A 62 -10.59 -10.07 -4.41
N GLU A 63 -10.84 -9.86 -5.71
CA GLU A 63 -9.76 -9.66 -6.68
C GLU A 63 -8.93 -8.40 -6.38
N GLN A 64 -9.59 -7.29 -6.05
CA GLN A 64 -8.92 -6.03 -5.73
C GLN A 64 -8.28 -6.07 -4.34
N THR A 65 -8.97 -6.65 -3.35
CA THR A 65 -8.43 -6.85 -2.00
C THR A 65 -7.17 -7.69 -2.02
N ARG A 66 -7.14 -8.75 -2.83
CA ARG A 66 -5.96 -9.61 -2.98
C ARG A 66 -4.72 -8.85 -3.44
N LEU A 67 -4.86 -7.83 -4.29
CA LEU A 67 -3.73 -6.99 -4.71
C LEU A 67 -3.05 -6.32 -3.50
N LEU A 68 -3.83 -5.81 -2.55
CA LEU A 68 -3.31 -5.15 -1.35
C LEU A 68 -2.79 -6.15 -0.31
N VAL A 69 -3.43 -7.33 -0.22
CA VAL A 69 -2.97 -8.43 0.65
C VAL A 69 -1.60 -8.92 0.20
N GLU A 70 -1.38 -9.13 -1.10
CA GLU A 70 -0.07 -9.54 -1.63
C GLU A 70 1.02 -8.51 -1.30
N ILE A 71 0.71 -7.20 -1.34
CA ILE A 71 1.65 -6.15 -0.91
C ILE A 71 1.93 -6.21 0.59
N ALA A 72 0.90 -6.39 1.42
CA ALA A 72 1.07 -6.55 2.87
C ALA A 72 1.96 -7.76 3.19
N GLU A 73 1.75 -8.89 2.53
CA GLU A 73 2.58 -10.08 2.67
C GLU A 73 4.04 -9.81 2.27
N VAL A 74 4.30 -9.05 1.20
CA VAL A 74 5.66 -8.66 0.81
C VAL A 74 6.33 -7.85 1.93
N ILE A 75 5.63 -6.87 2.50
CA ILE A 75 6.14 -6.04 3.60
C ILE A 75 6.45 -6.92 4.83
N GLU A 76 5.51 -7.77 5.25
CA GLU A 76 5.70 -8.68 6.40
C GLU A 76 6.89 -9.61 6.18
N ASN A 77 7.01 -10.19 4.99
CA ASN A 77 8.12 -11.09 4.64
C ASN A 77 9.48 -10.38 4.69
N LEU A 78 9.58 -9.16 4.16
CA LEU A 78 10.81 -8.37 4.16
C LEU A 78 11.24 -7.98 5.60
N ILE A 79 10.27 -7.63 6.45
CA ILE A 79 10.52 -7.36 7.87
C ILE A 79 11.00 -8.62 8.58
N ARG A 80 10.33 -9.76 8.36
CA ARG A 80 10.67 -11.05 8.97
C ARG A 80 12.07 -11.54 8.57
N GLU A 81 12.46 -11.34 7.31
CA GLU A 81 13.78 -11.65 6.79
C GLU A 81 14.88 -10.69 7.28
N LYS A 82 14.51 -9.65 8.04
CA LYS A 82 15.42 -8.62 8.57
C LYS A 82 16.28 -8.02 7.46
N ILE A 83 15.65 -7.66 6.34
CA ILE A 83 16.37 -7.17 5.15
C ILE A 83 17.22 -5.92 5.45
N ILE A 84 16.79 -5.12 6.44
CA ILE A 84 17.46 -3.89 6.91
C ILE A 84 18.69 -4.19 7.79
N SER A 85 18.89 -5.44 8.22
CA SER A 85 19.99 -5.79 9.13
C SER A 85 21.37 -5.51 8.52
N LYS A 86 22.30 -5.09 9.38
CA LYS A 86 23.70 -4.80 9.03
C LYS A 86 24.37 -5.94 8.24
N LYS A 87 24.09 -7.19 8.61
CA LYS A 87 24.62 -8.38 7.94
C LYS A 87 24.26 -8.44 6.45
N ASN A 88 23.06 -8.00 6.08
CA ASN A 88 22.61 -8.02 4.69
C ASN A 88 23.17 -6.83 3.90
N MET A 89 23.51 -5.72 4.56
CA MET A 89 23.93 -4.48 3.91
C MET A 89 25.40 -4.47 3.44
N GLY A 90 26.20 -5.43 3.89
CA GLY A 90 27.59 -5.59 3.47
C GLY A 90 28.51 -6.10 4.59
N PRO A 91 29.77 -6.43 4.24
CA PRO A 91 30.81 -6.78 5.19
C PRO A 91 31.23 -5.59 6.07
N GLU A 92 31.95 -5.86 7.16
CA GLU A 92 32.26 -4.88 8.22
C GLU A 92 32.98 -3.61 7.72
N TRP A 93 33.82 -3.71 6.68
CA TRP A 93 34.50 -2.54 6.12
C TRP A 93 33.57 -1.60 5.33
N CYS A 94 32.31 -1.98 5.11
CA CYS A 94 31.28 -1.16 4.46
C CYS A 94 30.46 -0.33 5.45
N ASP A 95 30.77 -0.38 6.75
CA ASP A 95 30.00 0.26 7.84
C ASP A 95 29.68 1.74 7.61
N LYS A 96 30.59 2.47 6.96
CA LYS A 96 30.40 3.88 6.63
C LYS A 96 29.13 4.15 5.81
N TYR A 97 28.74 3.22 4.94
CA TYR A 97 27.59 3.37 4.03
C TYR A 97 26.28 2.84 4.62
N TYR A 98 26.34 2.19 5.78
CA TYR A 98 25.18 1.56 6.40
C TYR A 98 24.04 2.55 6.71
N PRO A 99 24.28 3.74 7.28
CA PRO A 99 23.19 4.68 7.61
C PRO A 99 22.37 5.12 6.39
N GLU A 100 23.05 5.46 5.28
CA GLU A 100 22.40 5.87 4.01
C GLU A 100 21.55 4.74 3.43
N ARG A 101 22.10 3.52 3.39
CA ARG A 101 21.43 2.33 2.86
C ARG A 101 20.20 1.94 3.68
N VAL A 102 20.32 1.98 5.01
CA VAL A 102 19.20 1.70 5.92
C VAL A 102 18.09 2.71 5.73
N SER A 103 18.43 4.01 5.69
CA SER A 103 17.44 5.07 5.48
C SER A 103 16.68 4.88 4.16
N THR A 104 17.40 4.56 3.09
CA THR A 104 16.82 4.30 1.76
C THR A 104 15.86 3.10 1.79
N VAL A 105 16.32 1.96 2.32
CA VAL A 105 15.51 0.73 2.34
C VAL A 105 14.33 0.86 3.31
N GLN A 106 14.50 1.55 4.43
CA GLN A 106 13.42 1.85 5.35
C GLN A 106 12.36 2.74 4.70
N HIS A 107 12.77 3.78 3.96
CA HIS A 107 11.84 4.60 3.19
C HIS A 107 11.07 3.75 2.17
N ILE A 108 11.75 2.91 1.39
CA ILE A 108 11.09 2.07 0.38
C ILE A 108 10.10 1.08 1.02
N VAL A 109 10.55 0.30 2.01
CA VAL A 109 9.80 -0.86 2.53
C VAL A 109 8.78 -0.47 3.60
N ILE A 110 9.13 0.46 4.48
CA ILE A 110 8.29 0.81 5.64
C ILE A 110 7.41 2.01 5.35
N ASP A 111 7.83 2.96 4.53
CA ASP A 111 7.05 4.18 4.27
C ASP A 111 6.32 4.09 2.92
N LEU A 112 7.08 4.03 1.84
CA LEU A 112 6.56 4.13 0.48
C LEU A 112 5.71 2.92 0.10
N ALA A 113 6.10 1.69 0.46
CA ALA A 113 5.35 0.48 0.09
C ALA A 113 3.90 0.46 0.62
N ARG A 114 3.63 1.14 1.74
CA ARG A 114 2.28 1.25 2.31
C ARG A 114 1.48 2.36 1.63
N ARG A 115 2.12 3.48 1.31
CA ARG A 115 1.45 4.61 0.65
C ARG A 115 1.28 4.37 -0.83
N ASP A 116 2.36 4.09 -1.55
CA ASP A 116 2.44 3.91 -3.00
C ASP A 116 3.29 2.65 -3.33
N PRO A 117 2.67 1.44 -3.34
CA PRO A 117 3.35 0.19 -3.68
C PRO A 117 4.03 0.18 -5.06
N ILE A 118 3.40 0.79 -6.07
CA ILE A 118 3.96 0.96 -7.41
C ILE A 118 5.19 1.89 -7.35
N GLY A 119 5.08 3.01 -6.64
CA GLY A 119 6.19 3.93 -6.38
C GLY A 119 7.35 3.25 -5.68
N ALA A 120 7.09 2.40 -4.68
CA ALA A 120 8.13 1.65 -3.96
C ALA A 120 8.89 0.69 -4.89
N TYR A 121 8.19 0.01 -5.79
CA TYR A 121 8.84 -0.81 -6.82
C TYR A 121 9.69 0.03 -7.78
N VAL A 122 9.15 1.14 -8.30
CA VAL A 122 9.87 2.03 -9.21
C VAL A 122 11.12 2.61 -8.54
N GLU A 123 11.03 3.02 -7.28
CA GLU A 123 12.15 3.57 -6.52
C GLU A 123 13.23 2.50 -6.25
N THR A 124 12.83 1.26 -5.96
CA THR A 124 13.76 0.12 -5.88
C THR A 124 14.52 -0.07 -7.19
N VAL A 125 13.82 -0.03 -8.33
CA VAL A 125 14.45 -0.18 -9.66
C VAL A 125 15.38 0.99 -9.96
N ARG A 126 15.03 2.22 -9.58
CA ARG A 126 15.90 3.39 -9.70
C ARG A 126 17.17 3.24 -8.88
N GLU A 127 17.03 2.82 -7.62
CA GLU A 127 18.18 2.62 -6.73
C GLU A 127 19.12 1.53 -7.27
N ILE A 128 18.59 0.43 -7.79
CA ILE A 128 19.40 -0.60 -8.47
C ILE A 128 20.19 -0.01 -9.65
N ARG A 129 19.57 0.88 -10.44
CA ARG A 129 20.27 1.58 -11.55
C ARG A 129 21.38 2.49 -11.03
N HIS A 130 21.11 3.27 -9.98
CA HIS A 130 22.10 4.14 -9.34
C HIS A 130 23.29 3.34 -8.80
N VAL A 131 23.04 2.25 -8.09
CA VAL A 131 24.08 1.35 -7.57
C VAL A 131 24.89 0.73 -8.71
N ASN A 132 24.24 0.25 -9.77
CA ASN A 132 24.95 -0.30 -10.94
C ASN A 132 25.85 0.74 -11.64
N MET A 133 25.44 2.00 -11.70
CA MET A 133 26.29 3.08 -12.21
C MET A 133 27.48 3.35 -11.28
N ARG A 134 27.27 3.34 -9.96
CA ARG A 134 28.35 3.49 -8.97
C ARG A 134 29.37 2.34 -9.08
N ILE A 135 28.90 1.09 -9.23
CA ILE A 135 29.75 -0.10 -9.42
C ILE A 135 30.67 0.06 -10.64
N LYS A 136 30.15 0.54 -11.77
CA LYS A 136 30.94 0.71 -13.01
C LYS A 136 32.02 1.79 -12.90
N ARG A 137 31.83 2.79 -12.04
CA ARG A 137 32.74 3.93 -11.87
C ARG A 137 33.74 3.73 -10.73
N GLU A 138 33.51 2.74 -9.87
CA GLU A 138 34.33 2.51 -8.68
C GLU A 138 35.58 1.70 -9.03
N PHE A 139 36.75 2.28 -8.73
CA PHE A 139 38.04 1.65 -8.98
C PHE A 139 38.49 0.74 -7.82
N SER A 140 37.98 1.00 -6.61
CA SER A 140 38.33 0.19 -5.43
C SER A 140 37.52 -1.10 -5.38
N GLU A 141 38.22 -2.25 -5.42
CA GLU A 141 37.60 -3.58 -5.35
C GLU A 141 36.76 -3.78 -4.08
N LYS A 142 37.26 -3.32 -2.91
CA LYS A 142 36.53 -3.41 -1.64
C LYS A 142 35.20 -2.67 -1.67
N LYS A 143 35.17 -1.45 -2.22
CA LYS A 143 33.94 -0.65 -2.32
C LYS A 143 32.97 -1.22 -3.35
N ARG A 144 33.52 -1.71 -4.47
CA ARG A 144 32.73 -2.40 -5.49
C ARG A 144 32.00 -3.61 -4.90
N GLN A 145 32.71 -4.45 -4.14
CA GLN A 145 32.11 -5.58 -3.43
C GLN A 145 31.02 -5.14 -2.44
N CYS A 146 31.24 -4.05 -1.68
CA CYS A 146 30.22 -3.48 -0.81
C CYS A 146 28.92 -3.12 -1.55
N LEU A 147 29.03 -2.59 -2.77
CA LEU A 147 27.89 -2.18 -3.59
C LEU A 147 27.20 -3.38 -4.24
N GLU A 148 27.97 -4.36 -4.72
CA GLU A 148 27.45 -5.60 -5.31
C GLU A 148 26.65 -6.39 -4.28
N ILE A 149 27.17 -6.56 -3.06
CA ILE A 149 26.45 -7.22 -1.97
C ILE A 149 25.14 -6.48 -1.69
N TYR A 150 25.17 -5.17 -1.46
CA TYR A 150 23.95 -4.39 -1.21
C TYR A 150 22.90 -4.52 -2.32
N ARG A 151 23.34 -4.50 -3.58
CA ARG A 151 22.46 -4.73 -4.72
C ARG A 151 21.81 -6.11 -4.66
N ASP A 152 22.61 -7.16 -4.48
CA ASP A 152 22.16 -8.55 -4.65
C ASP A 152 21.40 -9.09 -3.44
N SER A 153 21.85 -8.77 -2.23
CA SER A 153 21.26 -9.28 -0.98
C SER A 153 20.02 -8.50 -0.54
N VAL A 154 19.89 -7.23 -0.94
CA VAL A 154 18.81 -6.34 -0.47
C VAL A 154 17.93 -5.88 -1.62
N LEU A 155 18.46 -5.07 -2.54
CA LEU A 155 17.61 -4.42 -3.55
C LEU A 155 16.98 -5.41 -4.53
N GLU A 156 17.75 -6.41 -4.97
CA GLU A 156 17.27 -7.44 -5.89
C GLU A 156 16.23 -8.36 -5.25
N VAL A 157 16.37 -8.65 -3.95
CA VAL A 157 15.38 -9.41 -3.18
C VAL A 157 14.06 -8.63 -3.08
N ILE A 158 14.14 -7.33 -2.77
CA ILE A 158 12.99 -6.44 -2.71
C ILE A 158 12.30 -6.38 -4.09
N ARG A 159 13.08 -6.15 -5.16
CA ARG A 159 12.56 -6.10 -6.54
C ARG A 159 11.79 -7.36 -6.90
N LYS A 160 12.39 -8.54 -6.70
CA LYS A 160 11.77 -9.83 -7.03
C LYS A 160 10.47 -10.08 -6.28
N LYS A 161 10.40 -9.70 -4.99
CA LYS A 161 9.18 -9.84 -4.20
C LYS A 161 8.06 -8.94 -4.71
N PHE A 162 8.36 -7.70 -5.07
CA PHE A 162 7.38 -6.81 -5.70
C PHE A 162 6.93 -7.32 -7.07
N GLU A 163 7.84 -7.77 -7.94
CA GLU A 163 7.52 -8.31 -9.27
C GLU A 163 6.65 -9.58 -9.23
N ALA A 164 6.71 -10.34 -8.14
CA ALA A 164 5.86 -11.50 -7.93
C ALA A 164 4.39 -11.13 -7.66
N THR A 165 4.11 -9.90 -7.24
CA THR A 165 2.73 -9.46 -6.94
C THR A 165 1.94 -9.16 -8.20
N LYS A 166 0.64 -9.46 -8.18
CA LYS A 166 -0.25 -9.18 -9.31
C LYS A 166 -0.34 -7.69 -9.62
N LEU A 167 -0.33 -6.85 -8.59
CA LEU A 167 -0.40 -5.39 -8.75
C LEU A 167 0.72 -4.90 -9.68
N ILE A 168 1.97 -5.30 -9.41
CA ILE A 168 3.12 -4.90 -10.22
C ILE A 168 3.09 -5.57 -11.60
N GLN A 169 2.66 -6.82 -11.70
CA GLN A 169 2.54 -7.52 -12.99
C GLN A 169 1.56 -6.83 -13.95
N MET A 170 0.49 -6.20 -13.44
CA MET A 170 -0.49 -5.47 -14.25
C MET A 170 0.02 -4.11 -14.79
N VAL A 171 1.06 -3.53 -14.16
CA VAL A 171 1.53 -2.18 -14.48
C VAL A 171 2.95 -2.11 -15.02
N LYS A 172 3.78 -3.14 -14.83
CA LYS A 172 5.23 -3.13 -15.12
C LYS A 172 5.60 -2.55 -16.50
N ASP A 173 4.81 -2.83 -17.53
CA ASP A 173 5.07 -2.42 -18.92
C ASP A 173 4.73 -0.94 -19.17
N ARG A 174 4.02 -0.29 -18.24
CA ARG A 174 3.53 1.10 -18.31
C ARG A 174 4.19 2.04 -17.30
N LEU A 175 5.27 1.61 -16.63
CA LEU A 175 5.95 2.42 -15.59
C LEU A 175 6.98 3.41 -16.13
N ALA A 176 7.14 3.51 -17.45
CA ALA A 176 8.03 4.48 -18.07
C ALA A 176 7.54 5.91 -17.77
N GLY A 177 8.36 6.70 -17.06
CA GLY A 177 8.00 8.06 -16.67
C GLY A 177 7.09 8.16 -15.44
N TYR A 178 6.89 7.07 -14.69
CA TYR A 178 6.07 7.12 -13.47
C TYR A 178 6.61 8.10 -12.43
N HIS A 179 5.76 8.99 -11.96
CA HIS A 179 6.06 9.93 -10.88
C HIS A 179 5.50 9.39 -9.56
N ILE A 180 6.31 9.43 -8.49
CA ILE A 180 5.87 8.99 -7.17
C ILE A 180 4.69 9.86 -6.72
N GLY A 181 3.62 9.20 -6.25
CA GLY A 181 2.38 9.88 -5.89
C GLY A 181 1.39 10.03 -7.05
N ASP A 182 1.75 9.69 -8.29
CA ASP A 182 0.76 9.60 -9.37
C ASP A 182 -0.22 8.45 -9.12
N ARG A 183 -1.50 8.80 -9.07
CA ARG A 183 -2.60 7.87 -8.75
C ARG A 183 -3.32 7.35 -10.00
N SER A 184 -2.92 7.76 -11.20
CA SER A 184 -3.56 7.41 -12.46
C SER A 184 -3.76 5.90 -12.63
N LEU A 185 -2.70 5.10 -12.45
CA LEU A 185 -2.75 3.65 -12.57
C LEU A 185 -3.64 2.99 -11.51
N TYR A 186 -3.69 3.54 -10.30
CA TYR A 186 -4.54 3.00 -9.24
C TYR A 186 -6.03 3.17 -9.57
N ARG A 187 -6.42 4.28 -10.18
CA ARG A 187 -7.81 4.53 -10.61
C ARG A 187 -8.28 3.58 -11.71
N GLU A 188 -7.37 3.08 -12.53
CA GLU A 188 -7.68 2.06 -13.54
C GLU A 188 -7.83 0.67 -12.93
N ILE A 189 -7.16 0.38 -11.81
CA ILE A 189 -7.10 -0.95 -11.20
C ILE A 189 -8.19 -1.12 -10.14
N PHE A 190 -8.37 -0.11 -9.29
CA PHE A 190 -9.27 -0.13 -8.17
C PHE A 190 -10.58 0.57 -8.53
N MET A 191 -11.62 -0.23 -8.73
CA MET A 191 -12.97 0.20 -9.04
C MET A 191 -13.92 -0.36 -7.98
N PRO A 192 -14.13 0.34 -6.86
CA PRO A 192 -15.00 -0.14 -5.80
C PRO A 192 -16.47 -0.12 -6.21
N SER A 193 -17.24 -1.08 -5.71
CA SER A 193 -18.70 -1.03 -5.77
C SER A 193 -19.20 -0.01 -4.75
N VAL A 194 -19.93 1.01 -5.20
CA VAL A 194 -20.45 2.07 -4.33
C VAL A 194 -21.88 1.78 -3.94
N ARG A 195 -22.16 1.70 -2.63
CA ARG A 195 -23.50 1.52 -2.07
C ARG A 195 -23.88 2.69 -1.15
N PRO A 196 -25.15 3.13 -1.14
CA PRO A 196 -25.59 4.15 -0.20
C PRO A 196 -25.53 3.63 1.25
N ASN A 197 -25.13 4.49 2.19
CA ASN A 197 -25.18 4.15 3.60
C ASN A 197 -26.61 4.33 4.14
N PHE A 198 -27.36 3.22 4.21
CA PHE A 198 -28.79 3.24 4.56
C PHE A 198 -29.08 3.73 5.99
N MET A 199 -28.14 3.68 6.93
CA MET A 199 -28.34 4.20 8.29
C MET A 199 -28.47 5.72 8.30
N LEU A 200 -27.61 6.42 7.55
CA LEU A 200 -27.71 7.87 7.37
C LEU A 200 -29.00 8.25 6.63
N THR A 201 -29.33 7.52 5.57
CA THR A 201 -30.55 7.74 4.80
C THR A 201 -31.81 7.55 5.65
N ARG A 202 -31.87 6.52 6.50
CA ARG A 202 -32.98 6.33 7.46
C ARG A 202 -33.08 7.47 8.48
N PHE A 203 -31.95 7.96 9.00
CA PHE A 203 -31.94 9.09 9.93
C PHE A 203 -32.48 10.38 9.28
N MET A 204 -32.10 10.67 8.02
CA MET A 204 -32.64 11.80 7.25
C MET A 204 -34.11 11.62 6.85
N ILE A 205 -34.57 10.39 6.65
CA ILE A 205 -35.98 10.09 6.30
C ILE A 205 -36.88 10.11 7.54
N THR A 206 -36.32 10.04 8.76
CA THR A 206 -37.13 10.06 9.96
C THR A 206 -37.81 11.43 10.06
N PRO A 207 -39.15 11.51 9.99
CA PRO A 207 -39.84 12.78 10.10
C PRO A 207 -39.50 13.43 11.45
N PRO A 208 -39.39 14.77 11.53
CA PRO A 208 -39.19 15.46 12.79
C PRO A 208 -40.32 15.10 13.76
N LYS A 209 -40.11 15.26 15.08
CA LYS A 209 -41.10 14.91 16.12
C LYS A 209 -42.49 15.50 15.85
N ASP A 210 -42.56 16.68 15.25
CA ASP A 210 -43.79 17.39 14.90
C ASP A 210 -44.15 17.33 13.40
N GLY A 211 -43.49 16.46 12.64
CA GLY A 211 -43.72 16.26 11.22
C GLY A 211 -45.06 15.58 10.97
N ARG A 212 -46.02 16.29 10.38
CA ARG A 212 -47.29 15.71 9.91
C ARG A 212 -47.15 15.19 8.47
N SER A 213 -47.62 13.97 8.21
CA SER A 213 -47.71 13.44 6.85
C SER A 213 -48.78 14.21 6.07
N ILE A 214 -48.40 14.85 4.96
CA ILE A 214 -49.32 15.60 4.10
C ILE A 214 -49.92 14.69 3.03
N ASP A 215 -49.11 13.83 2.40
CA ASP A 215 -49.55 12.92 1.34
C ASP A 215 -48.59 11.73 1.18
N ARG A 216 -49.05 10.63 0.57
CA ARG A 216 -48.25 9.45 0.26
C ARG A 216 -48.59 8.92 -1.12
N TYR A 217 -47.59 8.92 -2.01
CA TYR A 217 -47.69 8.25 -3.30
C TYR A 217 -47.60 6.72 -3.11
N LYS A 218 -48.54 5.99 -3.72
CA LYS A 218 -48.42 4.54 -3.92
C LYS A 218 -47.68 4.32 -5.24
N VAL A 219 -46.63 3.51 -5.19
CA VAL A 219 -45.95 2.96 -6.36
C VAL A 219 -46.40 1.52 -6.51
#